data_AF-A0A0K2CU04-F1
#
_entry.id   AF-A0A0K2CU04-F1
#
_cell.length_a   1.000
_cell.length_b   1.000
_cell.length_c   1.000
_cell.angle_alpha   90.00
_cell.angle_beta   90.00
_cell.angle_gamma   90.00
#
_symmetry.space_group_name_H-M   'P 1'
#
loop_
_entity.id
_entity.type
_entity.pdbx_description
1 polymer ?
#
loop_
_entity_poly.entity_id
_entity_poly.type
_entity_poly.pdbx_seq_one_letter_code
_entity_poly.pdbx_strand_id
1 'polypeptide(L)'
;TVRFNFTNPQNISDRGTANYSQPYESPGLQLKDSETELPPETTERPNYESYSHRLSHIGIILQSRVNVPVYSWTHRSADRTNTIGPNRITQIPMVKASELPQGTTVVRGPGFTGGDILRRTNTGGFGPIRVTVNGPLTQRYRIGFRYASTVDFDFFVSRGGTTVNNFRFLRTMNSGDELKYGNFVRRAFTTPFTFTQIQDIIRTSIQGLSGNGEVYIDKIEIIPVTATFEAEYDLER
;
A
#
# COMPACT_ATOMS: atom_id res chain seq x y z
N THR A 1 -8.86 10.87 -36.13
CA THR A 1 -8.03 10.84 -37.34
C THR A 1 -7.07 12.01 -37.30
N VAL A 2 -5.77 11.74 -37.33
CA VAL A 2 -4.74 12.79 -37.40
C VAL A 2 -4.16 12.76 -38.80
N ARG A 3 -4.09 13.91 -39.46
CA ARG A 3 -3.53 14.05 -40.80
C ARG A 3 -2.11 14.57 -40.67
N PHE A 4 -1.14 13.79 -41.14
CA PHE A 4 0.25 14.22 -41.21
C PHE A 4 0.57 14.64 -42.64
N ASN A 5 1.05 15.88 -42.78
CA ASN A 5 1.61 16.37 -44.03
C ASN A 5 3.13 16.33 -43.88
N PHE A 6 3.82 15.65 -44.77
CA PHE A 6 5.27 15.71 -44.84
C PHE A 6 5.71 16.09 -46.25
N THR A 7 6.83 16.80 -46.32
CA THR A 7 7.45 17.21 -47.59
C THR A 7 8.74 16.42 -47.71
N ASN A 8 8.91 15.68 -48.81
CA ASN A 8 10.16 14.98 -49.07
C ASN A 8 11.27 16.03 -49.30
N PRO A 9 12.32 16.09 -48.46
CA PRO A 9 13.37 17.11 -48.62
C PRO A 9 14.20 16.94 -49.90
N GLN A 10 14.09 15.80 -50.60
CA GLN A 10 14.77 15.57 -51.87
C GLN A 10 13.88 15.76 -53.11
N ASN A 11 12.57 16.00 -52.96
CA ASN A 11 11.69 16.27 -54.09
C ASN A 11 10.45 17.07 -53.63
N ILE A 12 10.50 18.40 -53.84
CA ILE A 12 9.53 19.36 -53.27
C ILE A 12 8.13 19.24 -53.92
N SER A 13 8.02 18.54 -55.06
CA SER A 13 6.77 18.30 -55.79
C SER A 13 5.93 17.15 -55.23
N ASP A 14 6.51 16.22 -54.47
CA ASP A 14 5.78 15.06 -53.92
C ASP A 14 5.33 15.36 -52.48
N ARG A 15 4.14 15.94 -52.37
CA ARG A 15 3.41 16.06 -51.10
C ARG A 15 2.63 14.78 -50.84
N GLY A 16 3.11 13.95 -49.94
CA GLY A 16 2.38 12.79 -49.44
C GLY A 16 1.42 13.18 -48.31
N THR A 17 0.18 12.70 -48.38
CA THR A 17 -0.76 12.72 -47.24
C THR A 17 -0.98 11.30 -46.76
N ALA A 18 -0.60 11.01 -45.51
CA ALA A 18 -0.95 9.77 -44.85
C ALA A 18 -2.05 10.05 -43.81
N ASN A 19 -3.17 9.35 -43.94
CA ASN A 19 -4.23 9.41 -42.94
C ASN A 19 -3.97 8.32 -41.91
N TYR A 20 -3.61 8.72 -40.68
CA TYR A 20 -3.60 7.81 -39.55
C TYR A 20 -4.97 7.83 -38.88
N SER A 21 -5.73 6.75 -39.09
CA SER A 21 -6.89 6.41 -38.28
C SER A 21 -6.58 5.11 -37.56
N GLN A 22 -6.36 5.15 -36.25
CA GLN A 22 -6.65 3.96 -35.45
C GLN A 22 -8.16 3.74 -35.56
N PRO A 23 -8.62 2.60 -36.13
CA PRO A 23 -10.03 2.27 -36.06
C PRO A 23 -10.41 2.18 -34.58
N TYR A 24 -11.49 2.86 -34.20
CA TYR A 24 -12.10 2.64 -32.89
C TYR A 24 -12.66 1.23 -32.90
N GLU A 25 -11.91 0.29 -32.33
CA GLU A 25 -12.39 -1.06 -32.08
C GLU A 25 -13.26 -1.03 -30.83
N SER A 26 -14.47 -1.59 -30.91
CA SER A 26 -15.34 -1.73 -29.74
C SER A 26 -14.61 -2.50 -28.63
N PRO A 27 -14.79 -2.18 -27.33
CA PRO A 27 -14.06 -2.81 -26.22
C PRO A 27 -14.06 -4.35 -26.20
N GLY A 28 -15.02 -5.03 -26.87
CA GLY A 28 -15.07 -6.48 -26.99
C GLY A 28 -14.33 -7.10 -28.19
N LEU A 29 -13.72 -6.28 -29.05
CA LEU A 29 -12.98 -6.73 -30.25
C LEU A 29 -11.48 -6.38 -30.19
N GLN A 30 -11.06 -5.58 -29.21
CA GLN A 30 -9.65 -5.20 -29.03
C GLN A 30 -8.84 -6.37 -28.47
N LEU A 31 -7.83 -6.82 -29.21
CA LEU A 31 -6.80 -7.69 -28.67
C LEU A 31 -5.82 -6.84 -27.85
N LYS A 32 -5.85 -7.02 -26.53
CA LYS A 32 -4.96 -6.33 -25.58
C LYS A 32 -4.01 -7.32 -24.94
N ASP A 33 -2.72 -7.10 -25.13
CA ASP A 33 -1.67 -7.85 -24.45
C ASP A 33 -1.31 -7.15 -23.13
N SER A 34 -1.45 -7.86 -22.02
CA SER A 34 -1.10 -7.34 -20.70
C SER A 34 0.37 -6.95 -20.60
N GLU A 35 1.28 -7.57 -21.34
CA GLU A 35 2.71 -7.22 -21.30
C GLU A 35 3.01 -5.89 -21.99
N THR A 36 2.12 -5.43 -22.88
CA THR A 36 2.23 -4.09 -23.49
C THR A 36 1.70 -3.01 -22.54
N GLU A 37 0.60 -3.30 -21.83
CA GLU A 37 -0.05 -2.35 -20.91
C GLU A 37 0.65 -2.31 -19.53
N LEU A 38 1.22 -3.44 -19.09
CA LEU A 38 1.90 -3.64 -17.81
C LEU A 38 3.23 -4.39 -18.06
N PRO A 39 4.26 -3.70 -18.61
CA PRO A 39 5.52 -4.33 -18.97
C PRO A 39 6.26 -4.92 -17.76
N PRO A 40 7.17 -5.88 -17.98
CA PRO A 40 8.04 -6.39 -16.93
C PRO A 40 8.95 -5.27 -16.37
N GLU A 41 9.42 -5.45 -15.14
CA GLU A 41 10.34 -4.50 -14.49
C GLU A 41 11.72 -4.44 -15.15
N THR A 42 12.10 -5.50 -15.86
CA THR A 42 13.36 -5.59 -16.62
C THR A 42 13.21 -6.55 -17.79
N THR A 43 13.93 -6.26 -18.87
CA THR A 43 14.04 -7.11 -20.07
C THR A 43 15.25 -8.07 -20.01
N GLU A 44 16.05 -8.01 -18.94
CA GLU A 44 17.25 -8.86 -18.77
C GLU A 44 16.93 -10.32 -18.42
N ARG A 45 15.68 -10.61 -18.03
CA ARG A 45 15.21 -11.93 -17.60
C ARG A 45 13.87 -12.27 -18.25
N PRO A 46 13.51 -13.56 -18.33
CA PRO A 46 12.20 -13.97 -18.81
C PRO A 46 11.06 -13.34 -18.00
N ASN A 47 9.94 -13.04 -18.67
CA ASN A 47 8.79 -12.33 -18.08
C ASN A 47 8.21 -13.04 -16.85
N TYR A 48 8.27 -14.38 -16.78
CA TYR A 48 7.81 -15.12 -15.60
C TYR A 48 8.63 -14.84 -14.32
N GLU A 49 9.83 -14.25 -14.44
CA GLU A 49 10.66 -13.78 -13.33
C GLU A 49 10.60 -12.26 -13.14
N SER A 50 10.43 -11.50 -14.23
CA SER A 50 10.51 -10.04 -14.24
C SER A 50 9.15 -9.31 -14.28
N TYR A 51 8.02 -10.02 -14.29
CA TYR A 51 6.68 -9.42 -14.31
C TYR A 51 6.51 -8.35 -13.22
N SER A 52 5.89 -7.22 -13.57
CA SER A 52 5.64 -6.11 -12.63
C SER A 52 4.35 -6.29 -11.83
N HIS A 53 3.37 -7.01 -12.38
CA HIS A 53 2.04 -7.13 -11.81
C HIS A 53 1.53 -8.58 -11.83
N ARG A 54 0.60 -8.87 -10.92
CA ARG A 54 -0.14 -10.14 -10.86
C ARG A 54 -1.62 -9.85 -10.96
N LEU A 55 -2.33 -10.67 -11.72
CA LEU A 55 -3.78 -10.62 -11.79
C LEU A 55 -4.37 -10.80 -10.38
N SER A 56 -5.28 -9.91 -9.99
CA SER A 56 -5.88 -9.88 -8.65
C SER A 56 -7.39 -10.09 -8.66
N HIS A 57 -8.10 -9.60 -9.67
CA HIS A 57 -9.54 -9.78 -9.80
C HIS A 57 -9.96 -9.71 -11.28
N ILE A 58 -11.04 -10.42 -11.62
CA ILE A 58 -11.72 -10.29 -12.92
C ILE A 58 -13.17 -9.93 -12.64
N GLY A 59 -13.57 -8.73 -13.06
CA GLY A 59 -14.97 -8.32 -13.11
C GLY A 59 -15.54 -8.49 -14.51
N ILE A 60 -16.86 -8.39 -14.63
CA ILE A 60 -17.54 -8.37 -15.94
C ILE A 60 -18.51 -7.20 -15.96
N ILE A 61 -18.39 -6.34 -16.97
CA ILE A 61 -19.41 -5.34 -17.28
C ILE A 61 -20.42 -6.02 -18.20
N LEU A 62 -21.65 -6.18 -17.70
CA LEU A 62 -22.76 -6.73 -18.48
C LEU A 62 -23.42 -5.61 -19.29
N GLN A 63 -23.45 -5.76 -20.61
CA GLN A 63 -24.27 -4.93 -21.49
C GLN A 63 -25.18 -5.83 -22.33
N SER A 64 -26.26 -5.26 -22.84
CA SER A 64 -27.32 -6.01 -23.55
C SER A 64 -26.85 -6.81 -24.77
N ARG A 65 -25.65 -6.53 -25.30
CA ARG A 65 -25.10 -7.20 -26.50
C ARG A 65 -23.66 -7.69 -26.34
N VAL A 66 -22.93 -7.26 -25.30
CA VAL A 66 -21.52 -7.60 -25.08
C VAL A 66 -21.26 -7.67 -23.58
N ASN A 67 -20.59 -8.74 -23.16
CA ASN A 67 -20.03 -8.84 -21.82
C ASN A 67 -18.53 -8.53 -21.90
N VAL A 68 -18.08 -7.51 -21.18
CA VAL A 68 -16.68 -7.05 -21.22
C VAL A 68 -15.98 -7.47 -19.93
N PRO A 69 -15.01 -8.41 -19.96
CA PRO A 69 -14.20 -8.71 -18.80
C PRO A 69 -13.27 -7.53 -18.48
N VAL A 70 -13.15 -7.22 -17.19
CA VAL A 70 -12.26 -6.17 -16.67
C VAL A 70 -11.28 -6.82 -15.71
N TYR A 71 -9.99 -6.75 -16.06
CA TYR A 71 -8.91 -7.35 -15.29
C TYR A 71 -8.31 -6.31 -14.36
N SER A 72 -8.26 -6.64 -13.07
CA SER A 72 -7.56 -5.85 -12.06
C SER A 72 -6.23 -6.50 -11.74
N TRP A 73 -5.20 -5.67 -11.60
CA TRP A 73 -3.83 -6.11 -11.39
C TRP A 73 -3.27 -5.47 -10.11
N THR A 74 -2.46 -6.22 -9.38
CA THR A 74 -1.76 -5.72 -8.20
C THR A 74 -0.26 -5.82 -8.42
N HIS A 75 0.46 -4.75 -8.10
CA HIS A 75 1.91 -4.71 -8.22
C HIS A 75 2.57 -5.87 -7.46
N ARG A 76 3.65 -6.44 -8.02
CA ARG A 76 4.31 -7.64 -7.48
C ARG A 76 4.86 -7.45 -6.07
N SER A 77 5.20 -6.21 -5.72
CA SER A 77 5.76 -5.84 -4.41
C SER A 77 4.79 -6.01 -3.25
N ALA A 78 3.49 -6.15 -3.52
CA ALA A 78 2.50 -6.50 -2.50
C ALA A 78 2.70 -7.96 -2.06
N ASP A 79 3.62 -8.20 -1.14
CA ASP A 79 3.98 -9.54 -0.66
C ASP A 79 2.74 -10.34 -0.20
N ARG A 80 2.62 -11.61 -0.54
CA ARG A 80 1.45 -12.43 -0.14
C ARG A 80 1.47 -12.80 1.34
N THR A 81 2.64 -12.82 1.98
CA THR A 81 2.84 -13.39 3.33
C THR A 81 3.29 -12.38 4.38
N ASN A 82 3.40 -11.08 4.01
CA ASN A 82 3.87 -10.02 4.90
C ASN A 82 5.19 -10.39 5.61
N THR A 83 6.21 -10.68 4.80
CA THR A 83 7.48 -11.24 5.24
C THR A 83 8.36 -10.17 5.89
N ILE A 84 8.69 -10.38 7.16
CA ILE A 84 9.55 -9.52 7.96
C ILE A 84 10.97 -10.10 7.96
N GLY A 85 11.96 -9.28 7.64
CA GLY A 85 13.37 -9.66 7.69
C GLY A 85 14.13 -8.97 8.83
N PRO A 86 15.24 -9.56 9.32
CA PRO A 86 16.03 -9.02 10.43
C PRO A 86 16.90 -7.82 10.04
N ASN A 87 17.13 -7.60 8.74
CA ASN A 87 18.15 -6.68 8.26
C ASN A 87 17.59 -5.49 7.47
N ARG A 88 16.26 -5.30 7.49
CA ARG A 88 15.59 -4.21 6.79
C ARG A 88 14.33 -3.76 7.51
N ILE A 89 14.02 -2.47 7.41
CA ILE A 89 12.70 -1.96 7.82
C ILE A 89 11.66 -2.52 6.86
N THR A 90 10.67 -3.23 7.40
CA THR A 90 9.59 -3.82 6.61
C THR A 90 8.35 -2.96 6.74
N GLN A 91 7.87 -2.39 5.63
CA GLN A 91 6.62 -1.65 5.58
C GLN A 91 5.46 -2.56 5.16
N ILE A 92 4.39 -2.58 5.95
CA ILE A 92 3.19 -3.38 5.66
C ILE A 92 1.99 -2.44 5.63
N PRO A 93 1.38 -2.18 4.44
CA PRO A 93 0.15 -1.42 4.34
C PRO A 93 -0.97 -2.02 5.18
N MET A 94 -1.73 -1.17 5.87
CA MET A 94 -2.79 -1.62 6.78
C MET A 94 -3.92 -2.36 6.06
N VAL A 95 -4.14 -2.07 4.77
CA VAL A 95 -5.10 -2.78 3.92
C VAL A 95 -4.76 -4.26 3.69
N LYS A 96 -3.61 -4.74 4.20
CA LYS A 96 -3.24 -6.16 4.22
C LYS A 96 -3.70 -6.89 5.50
N ALA A 97 -4.51 -6.24 6.34
CA ALA A 97 -5.23 -6.91 7.40
C ALA A 97 -6.14 -8.02 6.83
N SER A 98 -6.24 -9.15 7.52
CA SER A 98 -6.98 -10.31 7.00
C SER A 98 -8.48 -10.23 7.20
N GLU A 99 -8.94 -9.31 8.04
CA GLU A 99 -10.35 -9.02 8.31
C GLU A 99 -10.47 -7.59 8.82
N LEU A 100 -11.64 -6.98 8.66
CA LEU A 100 -11.94 -5.64 9.15
C LEU A 100 -13.00 -5.73 10.25
N PRO A 101 -12.64 -5.38 11.49
CA PRO A 101 -13.59 -5.28 12.58
C PRO A 101 -14.62 -4.18 12.32
N GLN A 102 -15.80 -4.30 12.95
CA GLN A 102 -16.83 -3.27 12.89
C GLN A 102 -16.26 -1.87 13.24
N GLY A 103 -16.66 -0.88 12.45
CA GLY A 103 -16.18 0.51 12.57
C GLY A 103 -14.88 0.80 11.82
N THR A 104 -14.21 -0.21 11.26
CA THR A 104 -13.07 -0.02 10.34
C THR A 104 -13.55 -0.01 8.90
N THR A 105 -13.10 0.98 8.13
CA THR A 105 -13.42 1.09 6.71
C THR A 105 -12.14 1.26 5.90
N VAL A 106 -12.13 0.68 4.69
CA VAL A 106 -11.12 1.01 3.68
C VAL A 106 -11.61 2.28 2.98
N VAL A 107 -10.74 3.28 2.90
CA VAL A 107 -11.00 4.51 2.16
C VAL A 107 -9.95 4.71 1.09
N ARG A 108 -10.35 5.36 -0.01
CA ARG A 108 -9.46 5.67 -1.12
C ARG A 108 -8.22 6.41 -0.59
N GLY A 109 -7.05 5.92 -0.95
CA GLY A 109 -5.79 6.58 -0.59
C GLY A 109 -5.66 7.97 -1.23
N PRO A 110 -4.91 8.90 -0.62
CA PRO A 110 -4.75 10.28 -1.11
C PRO A 110 -3.81 10.42 -2.32
N GLY A 111 -3.48 9.31 -3.00
CA GLY A 111 -2.62 9.29 -4.19
C GLY A 111 -1.12 9.10 -3.92
N PHE A 112 -0.61 9.47 -2.73
CA PHE A 112 0.83 9.35 -2.37
C PHE A 112 1.17 8.19 -1.42
N THR A 113 0.19 7.34 -1.09
CA THR A 113 0.36 6.17 -0.20
C THR A 113 0.67 4.88 -0.97
N GLY A 114 0.50 4.88 -2.29
CA GLY A 114 0.67 3.69 -3.14
C GLY A 114 -0.50 2.70 -3.08
N GLY A 115 -1.58 3.06 -2.39
CA GLY A 115 -2.79 2.25 -2.25
C GLY A 115 -3.79 2.87 -1.28
N ASP A 116 -4.88 2.15 -1.01
CA ASP A 116 -5.91 2.56 -0.05
C ASP A 116 -5.41 2.49 1.40
N ILE A 117 -6.14 3.13 2.30
CA ILE A 117 -5.80 3.24 3.72
C ILE A 117 -6.99 2.85 4.59
N LEU A 118 -6.75 2.58 5.88
CA LEU A 118 -7.83 2.30 6.82
C LEU A 118 -8.25 3.57 7.56
N ARG A 119 -9.56 3.71 7.78
CA ARG A 119 -10.18 4.80 8.55
C ARG A 119 -11.03 4.22 9.69
N ARG A 120 -10.95 4.86 10.86
CA ARG A 120 -11.87 4.64 11.99
C ARG A 120 -12.34 5.97 12.56
N THR A 121 -13.60 5.99 12.99
CA THR A 121 -14.26 7.15 13.63
C THR A 121 -14.76 6.82 15.04
N ASN A 122 -14.38 5.66 15.58
CA ASN A 122 -14.74 5.17 16.90
C ASN A 122 -13.62 4.27 17.47
N THR A 123 -13.65 4.03 18.77
CA THR A 123 -12.72 3.13 19.49
C THR A 123 -12.77 1.67 18.98
N GLY A 124 -11.66 0.93 19.09
CA GLY A 124 -11.55 -0.48 18.67
C GLY A 124 -10.38 -0.80 17.72
N GLY A 125 -10.41 -1.98 17.11
CA GLY A 125 -9.30 -2.54 16.32
C GLY A 125 -9.39 -2.29 14.82
N PHE A 126 -8.23 -2.19 14.14
CA PHE A 126 -8.12 -2.09 12.68
C PHE A 126 -8.09 -3.45 11.97
N GLY A 127 -7.97 -4.55 12.73
CA GLY A 127 -7.89 -5.91 12.22
C GLY A 127 -6.52 -6.55 12.41
N PRO A 128 -6.44 -7.89 12.39
CA PRO A 128 -5.20 -8.63 12.48
C PRO A 128 -4.42 -8.58 11.16
N ILE A 129 -3.11 -8.34 11.26
CA ILE A 129 -2.14 -8.52 10.18
C ILE A 129 -1.35 -9.79 10.50
N ARG A 130 -1.51 -10.81 9.65
CA ARG A 130 -0.69 -12.03 9.71
C ARG A 130 0.66 -11.76 9.06
N VAL A 131 1.74 -12.18 9.71
CA VAL A 131 3.11 -11.91 9.27
C VAL A 131 3.95 -13.19 9.27
N THR A 132 4.90 -13.28 8.35
CA THR A 132 5.91 -14.35 8.30
C THR A 132 7.27 -13.79 8.70
N VAL A 133 7.87 -14.30 9.77
CA VAL A 133 9.18 -13.88 10.26
C VAL A 133 10.26 -14.70 9.56
N ASN A 134 11.09 -14.06 8.75
CA ASN A 134 12.23 -14.65 8.07
C ASN A 134 13.53 -14.25 8.77
N GLY A 135 13.73 -14.77 9.99
CA GLY A 135 14.90 -14.48 10.83
C GLY A 135 14.78 -15.16 12.20
N PRO A 136 15.81 -15.03 13.05
CA PRO A 136 15.77 -15.61 14.39
C PRO A 136 14.70 -14.92 15.24
N LEU A 137 13.93 -15.70 16.00
CA LEU A 137 12.88 -15.17 16.91
C LEU A 137 13.45 -14.37 18.10
N THR A 138 14.77 -14.45 18.31
CA THR A 138 15.49 -13.59 19.26
C THR A 138 15.71 -12.17 18.74
N GLN A 139 15.52 -11.92 17.43
CA GLN A 139 15.63 -10.59 16.85
C GLN A 139 14.55 -9.67 17.44
N ARG A 140 15.00 -8.53 17.98
CA ARG A 140 14.14 -7.49 18.53
C ARG A 140 13.74 -6.50 17.44
N TYR A 141 12.51 -6.01 17.52
CA TYR A 141 11.97 -5.03 16.59
C TYR A 141 11.25 -3.91 17.35
N ARG A 142 11.32 -2.69 16.84
CA ARG A 142 10.37 -1.62 17.18
C ARG A 142 9.29 -1.58 16.11
N ILE A 143 8.09 -1.10 16.47
CA ILE A 143 7.00 -0.91 15.51
C ILE A 143 6.69 0.57 15.35
N GLY A 144 6.57 1.01 14.11
CA GLY A 144 6.14 2.34 13.73
C GLY A 144 4.92 2.35 12.84
N PHE A 145 4.38 3.54 12.64
CA PHE A 145 3.13 3.78 11.95
C PHE A 145 3.24 5.06 11.15
N ARG A 146 2.61 5.06 9.98
CA ARG A 146 2.29 6.28 9.24
C ARG A 146 0.79 6.53 9.31
N TYR A 147 0.40 7.63 9.93
CA TYR A 147 -1.00 7.93 10.22
C TYR A 147 -1.31 9.41 10.04
N ALA A 148 -2.60 9.71 9.87
CA ALA A 148 -3.15 11.05 10.01
C ALA A 148 -4.33 11.01 10.99
N SER A 149 -4.54 12.05 11.78
CA SER A 149 -5.63 12.09 12.75
C SER A 149 -6.13 13.50 13.03
N THR A 150 -7.45 13.64 13.19
CA THR A 150 -8.10 14.90 13.59
C THR A 150 -8.13 15.10 15.11
N VAL A 151 -7.81 14.04 15.86
CA VAL A 151 -7.79 14.02 17.33
C VAL A 151 -6.52 13.37 17.85
N ASP A 152 -6.17 13.68 19.10
CA ASP A 152 -5.20 12.87 19.82
C ASP A 152 -5.87 11.56 20.26
N PHE A 153 -5.20 10.42 20.16
CA PHE A 153 -5.77 9.11 20.49
C PHE A 153 -4.71 8.17 21.11
N ASP A 154 -5.15 7.16 21.86
CA ASP A 154 -4.25 6.14 22.41
C ASP A 154 -4.16 4.96 21.45
N PHE A 155 -2.93 4.57 21.10
CA PHE A 155 -2.65 3.48 20.18
C PHE A 155 -2.15 2.28 20.95
N PHE A 156 -2.70 1.10 20.66
CA PHE A 156 -2.30 -0.18 21.24
C PHE A 156 -1.86 -1.15 20.17
N VAL A 157 -0.80 -1.89 20.46
CA VAL A 157 -0.29 -2.97 19.62
C VAL A 157 -0.23 -4.24 20.45
N SER A 158 -0.83 -5.32 19.96
CA SER A 158 -0.65 -6.64 20.52
C SER A 158 -0.06 -7.62 19.50
N ARG A 159 0.74 -8.55 20.02
CA ARG A 159 1.34 -9.65 19.27
C ARG A 159 0.92 -10.95 19.95
N GLY A 160 0.34 -11.88 19.20
CA GLY A 160 -0.08 -13.18 19.75
C GLY A 160 -1.10 -13.10 20.90
N GLY A 161 -1.82 -11.97 21.05
CA GLY A 161 -2.76 -11.73 22.15
C GLY A 161 -2.19 -10.94 23.33
N THR A 162 -0.88 -10.72 23.38
CA THR A 162 -0.22 -9.91 24.42
C THR A 162 0.00 -8.48 23.93
N THR A 163 -0.44 -7.48 24.69
CA THR A 163 -0.10 -6.07 24.42
C THR A 163 1.40 -5.87 24.58
N VAL A 164 2.07 -5.43 23.51
CA VAL A 164 3.52 -5.20 23.50
C VAL A 164 3.87 -3.71 23.54
N ASN A 165 2.92 -2.85 23.14
CA ASN A 165 3.14 -1.41 23.05
C ASN A 165 1.83 -0.66 23.23
N ASN A 166 1.87 0.46 23.95
CA ASN A 166 0.77 1.42 24.05
C ASN A 166 1.31 2.85 24.27
N PHE A 167 0.75 3.84 23.57
CA PHE A 167 1.22 5.22 23.64
C PHE A 167 0.20 6.20 23.06
N ARG A 168 0.27 7.44 23.55
CA ARG A 168 -0.59 8.55 23.12
C ARG A 168 -0.05 9.15 21.82
N PHE A 169 -0.85 9.12 20.76
CA PHE A 169 -0.54 9.71 19.46
C PHE A 169 -1.27 11.04 19.32
N LEU A 170 -0.59 12.05 18.77
CA LEU A 170 -1.13 13.40 18.64
C LEU A 170 -1.87 13.58 17.31
N ARG A 171 -2.81 14.52 17.26
CA ARG A 171 -3.46 14.97 16.03
C ARG A 171 -2.45 15.54 15.05
N THR A 172 -2.78 15.46 13.77
CA THR A 172 -1.90 15.88 12.66
C THR A 172 -2.63 16.70 11.60
N MET A 173 -3.95 16.84 11.73
CA MET A 173 -4.81 17.62 10.83
C MET A 173 -6.04 18.13 11.56
N ASN A 174 -6.80 19.04 10.96
CA ASN A 174 -8.09 19.47 11.47
C ASN A 174 -9.21 18.62 10.86
N SER A 175 -10.36 18.60 11.55
CA SER A 175 -11.56 17.95 11.02
C SER A 175 -12.04 18.65 9.75
N GLY A 176 -12.37 17.88 8.71
CA GLY A 176 -12.80 18.37 7.40
C GLY A 176 -11.67 18.73 6.42
N ASP A 177 -10.41 18.69 6.85
CA ASP A 177 -9.28 18.90 5.95
C ASP A 177 -9.15 17.75 4.95
N GLU A 178 -8.76 18.06 3.71
CA GLU A 178 -8.35 17.04 2.75
C GLU A 178 -7.06 16.34 3.19
N LEU A 179 -6.95 15.04 2.89
CA LEU A 179 -5.74 14.25 3.18
C LEU A 179 -4.58 14.67 2.26
N LYS A 180 -3.66 15.48 2.79
CA LYS A 180 -2.43 15.92 2.11
C LYS A 180 -1.20 15.22 2.67
N TYR A 181 -0.12 15.25 1.91
CA TYR A 181 1.15 14.61 2.30
C TYR A 181 1.61 15.02 3.70
N GLY A 182 1.52 16.31 4.02
CA GLY A 182 1.93 16.86 5.32
C GLY A 182 1.06 16.44 6.52
N ASN A 183 -0.14 15.90 6.29
CA ASN A 183 -0.98 15.41 7.39
C ASN A 183 -0.55 14.03 7.91
N PHE A 184 0.21 13.28 7.12
CA PHE A 184 0.68 11.96 7.50
C PHE A 184 2.03 12.04 8.20
N VAL A 185 2.06 11.70 9.48
CA VAL A 185 3.29 11.67 10.28
C VAL A 185 3.73 10.23 10.52
N ARG A 186 5.04 10.05 10.67
CA ARG A 186 5.64 8.79 11.09
C ARG A 186 5.92 8.82 12.58
N ARG A 187 5.41 7.84 13.33
CA ARG A 187 5.67 7.65 14.76
C ARG A 187 6.00 6.20 15.07
N ALA A 188 7.02 5.98 15.89
CA ALA A 188 7.43 4.65 16.32
C ALA A 188 7.40 4.53 17.83
N PHE A 189 7.05 3.35 18.31
CA PHE A 189 7.19 3.00 19.71
C PHE A 189 8.66 2.79 20.04
N THR A 190 9.05 3.21 21.25
CA THR A 190 10.42 3.05 21.75
C THR A 190 10.67 1.65 22.29
N THR A 191 9.66 1.01 22.88
CA THR A 191 9.81 -0.32 23.49
C THR A 191 9.85 -1.40 22.40
N PRO A 192 10.98 -2.12 22.28
CA PRO A 192 11.10 -3.20 21.31
C PRO A 192 10.41 -4.47 21.81
N PHE A 193 10.05 -5.35 20.88
CA PHE A 193 9.48 -6.66 21.13
C PHE A 193 10.12 -7.71 20.22
N THR A 194 9.94 -8.98 20.56
CA THR A 194 10.30 -10.12 19.71
C THR A 194 9.04 -10.80 19.20
N PHE A 195 9.11 -11.46 18.05
CA PHE A 195 8.08 -12.41 17.64
C PHE A 195 8.26 -13.73 18.38
N THR A 196 7.18 -14.49 18.59
CA THR A 196 7.22 -15.78 19.31
C THR A 196 7.16 -16.98 18.39
N GLN A 197 6.80 -16.75 17.13
CA GLN A 197 6.54 -17.79 16.15
C GLN A 197 6.86 -17.27 14.76
N ILE A 198 7.20 -18.17 13.84
CA ILE A 198 7.49 -17.83 12.44
C ILE A 198 6.25 -17.25 11.75
N GLN A 199 5.07 -17.78 12.06
CA GLN A 199 3.79 -17.24 11.60
C GLN A 199 3.11 -16.55 12.78
N ASP A 200 3.13 -15.22 12.82
CA ASP A 200 2.60 -14.46 13.95
C ASP A 200 1.49 -13.48 13.52
N ILE A 201 0.82 -12.89 14.51
CA ILE A 201 -0.27 -11.94 14.29
C ILE A 201 -0.01 -10.66 15.06
N ILE A 202 -0.02 -9.54 14.34
CA ILE A 202 -0.03 -8.20 14.90
C ILE A 202 -1.48 -7.69 14.88
N ARG A 203 -1.97 -7.21 16.01
CA ARG A 203 -3.25 -6.50 16.12
C ARG A 203 -3.01 -5.09 16.60
N THR A 204 -3.78 -4.16 16.05
CA THR A 204 -3.71 -2.75 16.40
C THR A 204 -5.09 -2.24 16.75
N SER A 205 -5.16 -1.40 17.77
CA SER A 205 -6.41 -0.77 18.20
C SER A 205 -6.16 0.63 18.72
N ILE A 206 -7.24 1.42 18.73
CA ILE A 206 -7.25 2.79 19.21
C ILE A 206 -8.31 2.99 20.26
N GLN A 207 -8.02 3.85 21.24
CA GLN A 207 -8.95 4.35 22.23
C GLN A 207 -8.87 5.88 22.32
N GLY A 208 -9.79 6.49 23.07
CA GLY A 208 -9.77 7.92 23.33
C GLY A 208 -10.20 8.79 22.15
N LEU A 209 -10.96 8.25 21.18
CA LEU A 209 -11.62 9.11 20.20
C LEU A 209 -12.75 9.88 20.89
N SER A 210 -12.67 11.20 20.84
CA SER A 210 -13.72 12.11 21.29
C SER A 210 -14.40 12.78 20.09
N GLY A 211 -15.70 13.03 20.20
CA GLY A 211 -16.50 13.70 19.18
C GLY A 211 -16.49 12.97 17.82
N ASN A 212 -16.50 13.74 16.73
CA ASN A 212 -16.41 13.25 15.34
C ASN A 212 -14.94 13.04 14.90
N GLY A 213 -14.09 12.54 15.81
CA GLY A 213 -12.68 12.30 15.54
C GLY A 213 -12.46 11.20 14.50
N GLU A 214 -11.41 11.36 13.69
CA GLU A 214 -11.08 10.46 12.60
C GLU A 214 -9.61 10.09 12.65
N VAL A 215 -9.33 8.80 12.54
CA VAL A 215 -7.96 8.26 12.47
C VAL A 215 -7.81 7.49 11.17
N TYR A 216 -6.78 7.86 10.43
CA TYR A 216 -6.37 7.24 9.17
C TYR A 216 -5.01 6.57 9.35
N ILE A 217 -4.88 5.30 8.99
CA ILE A 217 -3.60 4.58 9.05
C ILE A 217 -3.24 4.04 7.66
N ASP A 218 -2.07 4.44 7.19
CA ASP A 218 -1.48 4.00 5.92
C ASP A 218 -0.81 2.62 6.11
N LYS A 219 0.18 2.55 7.00
CA LYS A 219 1.02 1.37 7.16
C LYS A 219 1.64 1.25 8.54
N ILE A 220 2.01 0.01 8.86
CA ILE A 220 2.96 -0.28 9.94
C ILE A 220 4.38 -0.44 9.37
N GLU A 221 5.36 -0.17 10.22
CA GLU A 221 6.77 -0.39 9.93
C GLU A 221 7.39 -1.25 11.03
N ILE A 222 7.98 -2.38 10.64
CA ILE A 222 8.71 -3.26 11.56
C ILE A 222 10.19 -2.95 11.40
N ILE A 223 10.78 -2.39 12.45
CA ILE A 223 12.12 -1.79 12.44
C ILE A 223 13.04 -2.71 13.23
N PRO A 224 14.01 -3.40 12.61
CA PRO A 224 14.94 -4.24 13.34
C PRO A 224 15.81 -3.39 14.27
N VAL A 225 15.99 -3.87 15.49
CA VAL A 225 16.89 -3.26 16.47
C VAL A 225 18.26 -3.89 16.32
N THR A 226 19.26 -3.08 15.96
CA THR A 226 20.66 -3.50 15.88
C THR A 226 21.39 -3.11 17.17
N ALA A 227 22.53 -3.76 17.44
CA ALA A 227 23.35 -3.46 18.62
C ALA A 227 23.82 -1.99 18.65
N THR A 228 24.09 -1.40 17.48
CA THR A 228 24.48 0.01 17.36
C THR A 228 23.34 0.98 17.69
N PHE A 229 22.11 0.63 17.32
CA PHE A 229 20.95 1.48 17.54
C PHE A 229 20.52 1.54 19.01
N GLU A 230 20.70 0.47 19.78
CA GLU A 230 20.47 0.52 21.24
C GLU A 230 21.54 1.37 21.93
N ALA A 231 22.80 1.26 21.52
CA ALA A 231 23.90 2.04 22.09
C ALA A 231 23.74 3.55 21.85
N GLU A 232 23.28 3.97 20.67
CA GLU A 232 22.98 5.39 20.38
C GLU A 232 21.79 5.91 21.20
N TYR A 233 20.73 5.12 21.35
CA TYR A 233 19.55 5.53 22.12
C TYR A 233 19.84 5.65 23.63
N ASP A 234 20.71 4.79 24.18
CA ASP A 234 21.13 4.88 25.59
C ASP A 234 22.02 6.11 25.86
N LEU A 235 22.68 6.67 24.83
CA LEU A 235 23.47 7.90 24.94
C LEU A 235 22.62 9.18 24.86
N GLU A 236 21.42 9.12 24.29
CA GLU A 236 20.49 10.26 24.15
C GLU A 236 19.53 10.42 25.34
N ARG A 237 19.70 9.62 26.41
CA ARG A 237 18.82 9.58 27.58
C ARG A 237 19.39 10.21 28.84
#